data_AF-A0A6L5Y252-F1
#
_entry.id   AF-A0A6L5Y252-F1
#
_cell.length_a   1.000
_cell.length_b   1.000
_cell.length_c   1.000
_cell.angle_alpha   90.00
_cell.angle_beta   90.00
_cell.angle_gamma   90.00
#
_symmetry.space_group_name_H-M   'P 1'
#
loop_
_entity.id
_entity.type
_entity.pdbx_description
1 polymer ?
#
loop_
_entity_poly.entity_id
_entity_poly.type
_entity_poly.pdbx_seq_one_letter_code
_entity_poly.pdbx_strand_id
1 'polypeptide(L)'
;MNILQRIFTDYYEEIKYTLHPRDTEMENIDKMIHCGDPSFGGAMYGCPHCGNLKFVPFRCHSRFCPTCGNKYAMERTTSMSFKLVNVQHRHCVFTIDENLRDFFLKDRSLLDCLFHSVSCVV
;
A
#
# COMPACT_ATOMS: atom_id res chain seq x y z
N MET A 1 15.01 -10.88 -6.16
CA MET A 1 14.29 -9.67 -6.58
C MET A 1 13.12 -10.08 -7.47
N ASN A 2 11.91 -9.59 -7.22
CA ASN A 2 10.72 -9.90 -8.04
C ASN A 2 10.67 -9.01 -9.30
N ILE A 3 9.80 -9.34 -10.26
CA ILE A 3 9.70 -8.61 -11.55
C ILE A 3 9.39 -7.12 -11.37
N LEU A 4 8.55 -6.76 -10.40
CA LEU A 4 8.19 -5.36 -10.14
C LEU A 4 9.33 -4.61 -9.48
N GLN A 5 10.04 -5.24 -8.54
CA GLN A 5 11.28 -4.68 -7.98
C GLN A 5 12.27 -4.36 -9.10
N ARG A 6 12.47 -5.28 -10.05
CA ARG A 6 13.34 -5.03 -11.21
C ARG A 6 12.86 -3.84 -12.04
N ILE A 7 11.59 -3.79 -12.42
CA ILE A 7 11.05 -2.67 -13.21
C ILE A 7 11.28 -1.33 -12.50
N PHE A 8 10.90 -1.21 -11.22
CA PHE A 8 11.08 0.04 -10.49
C PHE A 8 12.56 0.40 -10.27
N THR A 9 13.45 -0.58 -10.15
CA THR A 9 14.90 -0.33 -10.10
C THR A 9 15.42 0.14 -11.45
N ASP A 10 15.04 -0.51 -12.56
CA ASP A 10 15.54 -0.20 -13.90
C ASP A 10 15.12 1.21 -14.35
N TYR A 11 13.92 1.66 -13.96
CA TYR A 11 13.34 2.96 -14.33
C TYR A 11 13.36 3.99 -13.20
N TYR A 12 14.11 3.76 -12.12
CA TYR A 12 14.07 4.60 -10.92
C TYR A 12 14.34 6.09 -11.20
N GLU A 13 15.39 6.37 -11.97
CA GLU A 13 15.81 7.74 -12.31
C GLU A 13 14.76 8.42 -13.20
N GLU A 14 14.21 7.73 -14.19
CA GLU A 14 13.15 8.26 -15.06
C GLU A 14 11.91 8.61 -14.23
N ILE A 15 11.50 7.72 -13.33
CA ILE A 15 10.38 7.98 -12.43
C ILE A 15 10.66 9.23 -11.59
N LYS A 16 11.84 9.31 -10.96
CA LYS A 16 12.20 10.42 -10.07
C LYS A 16 12.28 11.77 -10.78
N TYR A 17 12.88 11.82 -11.96
CA TYR A 17 13.21 13.09 -12.64
C TYR A 17 12.23 13.49 -13.74
N THR A 18 11.48 12.55 -14.32
CA THR A 18 10.51 12.85 -15.39
C THR A 18 9.10 12.97 -14.85
N LEU A 19 8.69 12.09 -13.94
CA LEU A 19 7.30 12.06 -13.44
C LEU A 19 7.05 13.00 -12.26
N HIS A 20 8.10 13.60 -11.70
CA HIS A 20 8.04 14.50 -10.53
C HIS A 20 7.13 13.96 -9.40
N PRO A 21 7.32 12.69 -8.97
CA PRO A 21 6.52 12.08 -7.92
C PRO A 21 6.71 12.82 -6.60
N ARG A 22 5.69 12.74 -5.75
CA ARG A 22 5.77 13.27 -4.38
C ARG A 22 6.74 12.43 -3.55
N ASP A 23 7.25 13.04 -2.47
CA ASP A 23 8.15 12.36 -1.54
C ASP A 23 7.56 11.04 -1.00
N THR A 24 6.26 11.03 -0.65
CA THR A 24 5.56 9.82 -0.19
C THR A 24 5.49 8.74 -1.27
N GLU A 25 5.42 9.10 -2.55
CA GLU A 25 5.40 8.13 -3.66
C GLU A 25 6.79 7.51 -3.81
N MET A 26 7.84 8.33 -3.78
CA MET A 26 9.23 7.86 -3.79
C MET A 26 9.55 6.97 -2.58
N GLU A 27 9.14 7.37 -1.37
CA GLU A 27 9.33 6.58 -0.16
C GLU A 27 8.69 5.18 -0.27
N ASN A 28 7.51 5.08 -0.89
CA ASN A 28 6.86 3.79 -1.11
C ASN A 28 7.54 2.94 -2.18
N ILE A 29 8.08 3.58 -3.23
CA ILE A 29 8.90 2.91 -4.26
C ILE A 29 10.17 2.34 -3.62
N ASP A 30 10.90 3.14 -2.84
CA ASP A 30 12.13 2.72 -2.15
C ASP A 30 11.85 1.53 -1.21
N LYS A 31 10.81 1.64 -0.39
CA LYS A 31 10.35 0.53 0.48
C LYS A 31 10.04 -0.73 -0.30
N MET A 32 9.43 -0.61 -1.48
CA MET A 32 9.09 -1.75 -2.32
C MET A 32 10.34 -2.39 -2.95
N ILE A 33 11.27 -1.57 -3.46
CA ILE A 33 12.52 -2.02 -4.09
C ILE A 33 13.31 -2.86 -3.09
N HIS A 34 13.46 -2.38 -1.86
CA HIS A 34 14.22 -3.03 -0.80
C HIS A 34 13.42 -4.06 0.03
N CYS A 35 12.17 -4.35 -0.36
CA CYS A 35 11.34 -5.27 0.41
C CYS A 35 11.91 -6.70 0.42
N GLY A 36 12.24 -7.20 1.62
CA GLY A 36 12.81 -8.53 1.79
C GLY A 36 14.31 -8.62 1.52
N ASP A 37 15.02 -7.49 1.43
CA ASP A 37 16.47 -7.47 1.35
C ASP A 37 17.08 -7.88 2.73
N PRO A 38 17.84 -8.99 2.79
CA PRO A 38 18.48 -9.47 4.02
C PRO A 38 19.38 -8.47 4.72
N SER A 39 19.90 -7.47 4.00
CA SER A 39 20.78 -6.42 4.51
C SER A 39 20.07 -5.52 5.55
N PHE A 40 18.74 -5.44 5.49
CA PHE A 40 17.92 -4.73 6.47
C PHE A 40 17.51 -5.60 7.67
N GLY A 41 18.10 -6.79 7.79
CA GLY A 41 17.85 -7.73 8.87
C GLY A 41 16.70 -8.71 8.60
N GLY A 42 16.46 -9.55 9.59
CA GLY A 42 15.45 -10.59 9.55
C GLY A 42 15.44 -11.41 10.83
N ALA A 43 14.58 -12.43 10.86
CA ALA A 43 14.48 -13.36 11.96
C ALA A 43 14.98 -14.74 11.55
N MET A 44 15.74 -15.39 12.43
CA MET A 44 16.13 -16.79 12.29
C MET A 44 15.15 -17.67 13.07
N TYR A 45 14.52 -18.61 12.39
CA TYR A 45 13.61 -19.58 12.99
C TYR A 45 14.29 -20.94 13.04
N GLY A 46 14.24 -21.61 14.18
CA GLY A 46 14.72 -22.99 14.35
C GLY A 46 13.58 -23.95 14.65
N CYS A 47 13.55 -25.07 13.95
CA CYS A 47 12.62 -26.16 14.26
C CYS A 47 13.18 -27.01 15.42
N PRO A 48 12.50 -27.10 16.56
CA PRO A 48 12.99 -27.88 17.71
C PRO A 48 12.98 -29.39 17.45
N HIS A 49 12.19 -29.87 16.48
CA HIS A 49 12.05 -31.31 16.20
C HIS A 49 13.11 -31.86 15.25
N CYS A 50 13.49 -31.11 14.21
CA CYS A 50 14.46 -31.56 13.20
C CYS A 50 15.73 -30.72 13.12
N GLY A 51 15.85 -29.66 13.93
CA GLY A 51 17.03 -28.78 13.94
C GLY A 51 17.17 -27.84 12.75
N ASN A 52 16.26 -27.91 11.76
CA ASN A 52 16.32 -27.04 10.57
C ASN A 52 16.20 -25.56 10.95
N LEU A 53 17.11 -24.75 10.40
CA LEU A 53 17.11 -23.31 10.54
C LEU A 53 16.59 -22.63 9.27
N LYS A 54 15.78 -21.60 9.43
CA LYS A 54 15.24 -20.78 8.33
C LYS A 54 15.38 -19.31 8.67
N PHE A 55 16.19 -18.60 7.87
CA PHE A 55 16.24 -17.15 7.90
C PHE A 55 15.07 -16.56 7.10
N VAL A 56 14.40 -15.55 7.65
CA VAL A 56 13.32 -14.83 7.00
C VAL A 56 13.62 -13.33 7.07
N PRO A 57 13.90 -12.68 5.93
CA PRO A 57 14.12 -11.24 5.86
C PRO A 57 12.88 -10.46 6.28
N PHE A 58 13.09 -9.28 6.88
CA PHE A 58 12.00 -8.36 7.18
C PHE A 58 11.33 -7.83 5.91
N ARG A 59 10.05 -7.48 6.04
CA ARG A 59 9.21 -6.98 4.93
C ARG A 59 8.93 -5.50 5.14
N CYS A 60 8.69 -4.76 4.06
CA CYS A 60 8.50 -3.31 4.15
C CYS A 60 7.14 -2.88 4.73
N HIS A 61 6.16 -3.80 4.82
CA HIS A 61 4.79 -3.54 5.29
C HIS A 61 4.03 -2.42 4.54
N SER A 62 4.54 -1.94 3.40
CA SER A 62 3.85 -0.96 2.58
C SER A 62 2.68 -1.60 1.83
N ARG A 63 1.57 -0.86 1.72
CA ARG A 63 0.41 -1.23 0.88
C ARG A 63 0.73 -1.18 -0.60
N PHE A 64 1.71 -0.37 -1.01
CA PHE A 64 2.17 -0.26 -2.39
C PHE A 64 2.93 -1.51 -2.83
N CYS A 65 3.67 -2.14 -1.92
CA CYS A 65 4.41 -3.36 -2.22
C CYS A 65 3.46 -4.54 -2.42
N PRO A 66 3.40 -5.20 -3.59
CA PRO A 66 2.41 -6.26 -3.82
C PRO A 66 2.57 -7.47 -2.91
N THR A 67 3.80 -7.79 -2.51
CA THR A 67 4.06 -8.87 -1.54
C THR A 67 3.47 -8.57 -0.17
N CYS A 68 3.51 -7.32 0.28
CA CYS A 68 3.00 -6.91 1.60
C CYS A 68 1.53 -6.49 1.55
N GLY A 69 1.18 -5.66 0.58
CA GLY A 69 -0.14 -5.11 0.34
C GLY A 69 -1.19 -6.19 0.06
N ASN A 70 -0.87 -7.23 -0.72
CA ASN A 70 -1.83 -8.32 -0.98
C ASN A 70 -2.17 -9.09 0.30
N LYS A 71 -1.15 -9.42 1.12
CA LYS A 71 -1.37 -10.06 2.41
C LYS A 71 -2.24 -9.19 3.31
N TYR A 72 -1.90 -7.91 3.44
CA TYR A 72 -2.68 -6.95 4.21
C TYR A 72 -4.13 -6.83 3.72
N ALA A 73 -4.35 -6.76 2.41
CA ALA A 73 -5.68 -6.68 1.81
C ALA A 73 -6.53 -7.92 2.11
N MET A 74 -5.94 -9.11 2.02
CA MET A 74 -6.63 -10.36 2.38
C MET A 74 -7.01 -10.38 3.86
N GLU A 75 -6.07 -10.12 4.76
CA GLU A 75 -6.31 -10.09 6.22
C GLU A 75 -7.40 -9.06 6.59
N ARG A 76 -7.34 -7.86 5.99
CA ARG A 76 -8.33 -6.82 6.18
C ARG A 76 -9.71 -7.21 5.64
N THR A 77 -9.76 -7.92 4.52
CA THR A 77 -11.03 -8.41 3.93
C THR A 77 -11.66 -9.46 4.84
N THR A 78 -10.88 -10.41 5.34
CA THR A 78 -11.33 -11.41 6.31
C THR A 78 -11.81 -10.77 7.61
N SER A 79 -11.08 -9.79 8.14
CA SER A 79 -11.52 -9.05 9.34
C SER A 79 -12.84 -8.30 9.08
N MET A 80 -13.00 -7.70 7.90
CA MET A 80 -14.22 -7.00 7.54
C MET A 80 -15.40 -7.96 7.37
N SER A 81 -15.20 -9.14 6.78
CA SER A 81 -16.30 -10.11 6.60
C SER A 81 -16.92 -10.56 7.92
N PHE A 82 -16.15 -10.59 9.01
CA PHE A 82 -16.68 -10.89 10.34
C PHE A 82 -17.49 -9.75 10.97
N LYS A 83 -17.37 -8.52 10.47
CA LYS A 83 -18.08 -7.33 10.97
C LYS A 83 -19.30 -6.97 10.15
N LEU A 84 -19.37 -7.44 8.89
CA LEU A 84 -20.45 -7.10 7.99
C LEU A 84 -21.73 -7.87 8.36
N VAL A 85 -22.84 -7.14 8.39
CA VAL A 85 -24.18 -7.74 8.51
C VAL A 85 -24.54 -8.41 7.18
N ASN A 86 -25.20 -9.56 7.25
CA ASN A 86 -25.65 -10.31 6.07
C ASN A 86 -26.86 -9.63 5.39
N VAL A 87 -26.59 -8.54 4.68
CA VAL A 87 -27.55 -7.74 3.91
C VAL A 87 -26.92 -7.34 2.57
N GLN A 88 -27.73 -6.84 1.63
CA GLN A 88 -27.19 -6.23 0.42
C GLN A 88 -26.48 -4.92 0.75
N HIS A 89 -25.21 -4.81 0.35
CA HIS A 89 -24.39 -3.61 0.52
C HIS A 89 -24.38 -2.79 -0.76
N ARG A 90 -24.40 -1.45 -0.64
CA ARG A 90 -24.18 -0.53 -1.76
C ARG A 90 -22.79 0.10 -1.63
N HIS A 91 -21.98 0.00 -2.68
CA HIS A 91 -20.69 0.69 -2.73
C HIS A 91 -20.91 2.10 -3.30
N CYS A 92 -20.69 3.12 -2.47
CA CYS A 92 -20.72 4.52 -2.89
C CYS A 92 -19.29 5.01 -3.15
N VAL A 93 -19.07 5.61 -4.32
CA VAL A 93 -17.80 6.23 -4.71
C VAL A 93 -18.03 7.71 -4.98
N PHE A 94 -17.19 8.57 -4.39
CA PHE A 94 -17.20 10.01 -4.65
C PHE A 94 -16.43 10.29 -5.93
N THR A 95 -17.15 10.75 -6.93
CA THR A 95 -16.52 11.25 -8.16
C THR A 95 -16.40 12.76 -8.03
N ILE A 96 -15.18 13.28 -8.16
CA ILE A 96 -14.93 14.72 -8.18
C ILE A 96 -15.25 15.22 -9.59
N ASP A 97 -16.14 16.22 -9.66
CA ASP A 97 -16.48 16.91 -10.91
C ASP A 97 -15.22 17.43 -11.60
N GLU A 98 -15.19 17.38 -12.93
CA GLU A 98 -14.00 17.74 -13.73
C GLU A 98 -13.50 19.15 -13.40
N ASN A 99 -14.42 20.10 -13.23
CA ASN A 99 -14.09 21.50 -12.93
C ASN A 99 -13.44 21.67 -11.54
N LEU A 100 -13.64 20.71 -10.65
CA LEU A 100 -13.13 20.75 -9.29
C LEU A 100 -11.78 20.04 -9.14
N ARG A 101 -11.39 19.15 -10.07
CA ARG A 101 -10.19 18.30 -9.93
C ARG A 101 -8.92 19.10 -9.67
N ASP A 102 -8.74 20.22 -10.36
CA ASP A 102 -7.55 21.07 -10.20
C ASP A 102 -7.44 21.69 -8.81
N PHE A 103 -8.56 21.99 -8.16
CA PHE A 103 -8.58 22.52 -6.79
C PHE A 103 -8.13 21.43 -5.81
N PHE A 104 -8.66 20.21 -5.94
CA PHE A 104 -8.25 19.08 -5.10
C PHE A 104 -6.81 18.61 -5.39
N LEU A 105 -6.31 18.81 -6.62
CA LEU A 105 -4.92 18.52 -6.96
C LEU A 105 -3.96 19.50 -6.28
N LYS A 106 -4.32 20.79 -6.27
CA LYS A 106 -3.53 21.86 -5.63
C LYS A 106 -3.62 21.80 -4.10
N ASP A 107 -4.79 21.50 -3.56
CA ASP A 107 -5.05 21.38 -2.13
C ASP A 107 -5.81 20.08 -1.81
N ARG A 108 -5.05 19.07 -1.37
CA ARG A 108 -5.61 17.76 -1.01
C ARG A 108 -6.35 17.76 0.33
N SER A 109 -6.20 18.79 1.17
CA SER A 109 -6.93 18.88 2.44
C SER A 109 -8.45 19.00 2.20
N LEU A 110 -8.84 19.51 1.02
CA LEU A 110 -10.23 19.56 0.58
C LEU A 110 -10.89 18.18 0.47
N LEU A 111 -10.11 17.10 0.30
CA LEU A 111 -10.66 15.73 0.28
C LEU A 111 -11.40 15.39 1.59
N ASP A 112 -10.98 15.98 2.71
CA ASP A 112 -11.63 15.79 4.01
C ASP A 112 -13.05 16.38 4.05
N CYS A 113 -13.33 17.40 3.22
CA CYS A 113 -14.67 17.96 3.07
C CYS A 113 -15.65 16.97 2.45
N LEU A 114 -15.17 16.10 1.53
CA LEU A 114 -16.00 15.05 0.93
C LEU A 114 -16.43 14.04 1.99
N PHE A 115 -15.51 13.62 2.86
CA PHE A 115 -15.82 12.68 3.95
C PHE A 115 -16.77 13.29 4.99
N HIS A 116 -16.57 14.55 5.37
CA HIS A 116 -17.49 15.26 6.27
C HIS A 116 -18.90 15.35 5.69
N SER A 117 -19.02 15.71 4.41
CA SER A 117 -20.32 15.87 3.75
C SER A 117 -21.17 14.61 3.85
N VAL A 118 -20.56 13.43 3.79
CA VAL A 118 -21.24 12.12 3.88
C VAL A 118 -21.70 11.81 5.30
N SER A 119 -20.89 12.17 6.30
CA SER A 119 -21.26 11.98 7.70
C SER A 119 -22.47 12.80 8.12
N CYS A 120 -22.72 13.94 7.44
CA CYS A 120 -23.84 14.82 7.74
C CYS A 120 -25.18 14.41 7.12
N VAL A 121 -25.21 13.44 6.18
CA VAL A 121 -26.45 12.98 5.52
C VAL A 121 -27.00 11.68 6.12
N VAL A 122 -26.46 11.23 7.27
CA VAL A 122 -26.97 10.09 8.06
C VAL A 122 -27.62 10.59 9.33
#